data_AF-X1G4D6-F1
#
_entry.id   AF-X1G4D6-F1
#
_cell.length_a   1.000
_cell.length_b   1.000
_cell.length_c   1.000
_cell.angle_alpha   90.00
_cell.angle_beta   90.00
_cell.angle_gamma   90.00
#
_symmetry.space_group_name_H-M   'P 1'
#
loop_
_entity.id
_entity.type
_entity.pdbx_description
1 polymer ?
#
loop_
_entity_poly.entity_id
_entity_poly.type
_entity_poly.pdbx_seq_one_letter_code
_entity_poly.pdbx_strand_id
1 'polypeptide(L)'
;QIYYPLAKFAKDIAAGAVLITVINAFAIGLLLFSGGNRFKTFGRELGLHSPDASTVAVVTFVLLAAMIVMWKVAGGKGKLWKGGIVSGHAAIGFFLATTIMFLSKKLAVGIMAFLLAVLIAQSRVEGGIHTLREVVTGALLASGIACVAYLMLAPIF
;
A
#
# COMPACT_ATOMS: atom_id res chain seq x y z
N GLN A 1 10.41 21.48 25.72
CA GLN A 1 9.78 20.17 26.01
C GLN A 1 10.84 19.23 26.53
N ILE A 2 10.58 18.50 27.61
CA ILE A 2 11.56 17.61 28.25
C ILE A 2 11.67 16.33 27.42
N TYR A 3 12.87 16.04 26.92
CA TYR A 3 13.15 14.88 26.09
C TYR A 3 13.47 13.67 26.98
N TYR A 4 12.63 12.63 26.90
CA TYR A 4 12.84 11.38 27.63
C TYR A 4 13.37 10.30 26.68
N PRO A 5 14.67 9.96 26.71
CA PRO A 5 15.28 9.02 25.77
C PRO A 5 14.66 7.61 25.87
N LEU A 6 14.33 7.16 27.09
CA LEU A 6 13.68 5.86 27.33
C LEU A 6 12.28 5.78 26.68
N ALA A 7 11.52 6.88 26.70
CA ALA A 7 10.19 6.92 26.08
C ALA A 7 10.27 6.83 24.54
N LYS A 8 11.32 7.40 23.94
CA LYS A 8 11.57 7.25 22.50
C LYS A 8 11.91 5.80 22.15
N PHE A 9 12.80 5.16 22.90
CA PHE A 9 13.14 3.75 22.68
C PHE A 9 11.91 2.83 22.80
N ALA A 10 11.09 3.02 23.83
CA ALA A 10 9.86 2.25 24.00
C ALA A 10 8.91 2.38 22.80
N LYS A 11 8.73 3.60 22.28
CA LYS A 11 7.92 3.87 21.09
C LYS A 11 8.47 3.18 19.83
N ASP A 12 9.78 3.27 19.61
CA ASP A 12 10.41 2.72 18.41
C ASP A 12 10.39 1.17 18.43
N ILE A 13 10.59 0.56 19.61
CA ILE A 13 10.47 -0.90 19.81
C ILE A 13 9.03 -1.38 19.57
N ALA A 14 8.04 -0.67 20.12
CA ALA A 14 6.63 -1.02 19.92
C ALA A 14 6.23 -0.96 18.44
N ALA A 15 6.70 0.06 17.71
CA ALA A 15 6.46 0.16 16.27
C ALA A 15 7.09 -1.01 15.49
N GLY A 16 8.31 -1.42 15.84
CA GLY A 16 8.98 -2.57 15.23
C GLY A 16 8.25 -3.89 15.51
N ALA A 17 7.78 -4.11 16.74
CA ALA A 17 7.05 -5.33 17.12
C ALA A 17 5.72 -5.47 16.36
N VAL A 18 4.96 -4.38 16.23
CA VAL A 18 3.70 -4.37 15.47
C VAL A 18 3.96 -4.70 14.01
N LEU A 19 5.02 -4.15 13.41
CA LEU A 19 5.36 -4.47 12.03
C LEU A 19 5.64 -5.96 11.83
N ILE A 20 6.51 -6.55 12.66
CA ILE A 20 6.88 -7.97 12.54
C ILE A 20 5.62 -8.83 12.65
N THR A 21 4.71 -8.46 13.55
CA THR A 21 3.43 -9.14 13.73
C THR A 21 2.55 -9.04 12.48
N VAL A 22 2.45 -7.86 11.86
CA VAL A 22 1.68 -7.65 10.63
C VAL A 22 2.28 -8.41 9.45
N ILE A 23 3.60 -8.41 9.28
CA ILE A 23 4.28 -9.19 8.23
C ILE A 23 4.00 -10.68 8.42
N ASN A 24 4.10 -11.18 9.65
CA ASN A 24 3.85 -12.58 9.95
C ASN A 24 2.36 -12.95 9.74
N ALA A 25 1.43 -12.11 10.16
CA ALA A 25 0.00 -12.29 9.90
C ALA A 25 -0.31 -12.30 8.40
N PHE A 26 0.37 -11.45 7.61
CA PHE A 26 0.23 -11.44 6.15
C PHE A 26 0.86 -12.67 5.50
N ALA A 27 2.02 -13.13 5.97
CA ALA A 27 2.64 -14.37 5.49
C ALA A 27 1.75 -15.59 5.78
N ILE A 28 1.20 -15.69 6.99
CA ILE A 28 0.25 -16.74 7.37
C ILE A 28 -1.03 -16.61 6.54
N GLY A 29 -1.57 -15.40 6.39
CA GLY A 29 -2.72 -15.13 5.53
C GLY A 29 -2.47 -15.59 4.10
N LEU A 30 -1.35 -15.20 3.50
CA LEU A 30 -0.96 -15.68 2.19
C LEU A 30 -0.77 -17.19 2.16
N LEU A 31 -0.17 -17.84 3.15
CA LEU A 31 -0.06 -19.31 3.15
C LEU A 31 -1.42 -20.01 3.22
N LEU A 32 -2.35 -19.47 4.02
CA LEU A 32 -3.72 -19.98 4.14
C LEU A 32 -4.53 -19.74 2.87
N PHE A 33 -4.38 -18.58 2.22
CA PHE A 33 -5.13 -18.19 1.03
C PHE A 33 -4.46 -18.58 -0.30
N SER A 34 -3.14 -18.82 -0.32
CA SER A 34 -2.31 -19.17 -1.49
C SER A 34 -2.07 -20.68 -1.62
N GLY A 35 -2.70 -21.50 -0.76
CA GLY A 35 -2.77 -22.96 -0.90
C GLY A 35 -3.46 -23.37 -2.20
N GLY A 36 -2.64 -23.53 -3.24
CA GLY A 36 -3.04 -23.43 -4.64
C GLY A 36 -3.84 -24.58 -5.23
N ASN A 37 -4.51 -24.25 -6.34
CA ASN A 37 -4.90 -25.07 -7.51
C ASN A 37 -5.36 -26.54 -7.35
N ARG A 38 -5.66 -27.02 -6.14
CA ARG A 38 -6.21 -28.35 -5.85
C ARG A 38 -7.52 -28.31 -5.05
N PHE A 39 -7.94 -27.14 -4.58
CA PHE A 39 -9.13 -27.00 -3.73
C PHE A 39 -10.32 -26.30 -4.41
N LYS A 40 -10.37 -26.27 -5.75
CA LYS A 40 -11.60 -25.88 -6.48
C LYS A 40 -12.81 -26.78 -6.13
N THR A 41 -12.58 -27.96 -5.55
CA THR A 41 -13.64 -28.91 -5.18
C THR A 41 -14.17 -28.75 -3.75
N PHE A 42 -13.40 -28.18 -2.80
CA PHE A 42 -13.83 -28.09 -1.39
C PHE A 42 -14.38 -26.71 -0.97
N GLY A 43 -14.08 -25.63 -1.70
CA GLY A 43 -14.60 -24.30 -1.37
C GLY A 43 -16.12 -24.14 -1.56
N ARG A 44 -16.76 -25.05 -2.29
CA ARG A 44 -18.20 -25.04 -2.55
C ARG A 44 -19.02 -25.58 -1.37
N GLU A 45 -18.38 -26.27 -0.42
CA GLU A 45 -19.04 -26.84 0.77
C GLU A 45 -18.87 -25.99 2.04
N LEU A 46 -17.98 -24.99 2.04
CA LEU A 46 -17.69 -24.16 3.22
C LEU A 46 -18.12 -22.69 3.12
N GLY A 47 -18.89 -22.32 2.09
CA GLY A 47 -19.47 -20.97 2.00
C GLY A 47 -18.43 -19.84 2.01
N LEU A 48 -17.22 -20.09 1.50
CA LEU A 48 -16.19 -19.07 1.35
C LEU A 48 -16.65 -18.08 0.27
N HIS A 49 -17.22 -16.97 0.73
CA HIS A 49 -17.52 -15.83 -0.11
C HIS A 49 -16.25 -15.39 -0.84
N SER A 50 -16.34 -15.28 -2.16
CA SER A 50 -15.37 -14.53 -2.94
C SER A 50 -15.16 -13.17 -2.27
N PRO A 51 -13.92 -12.78 -1.89
CA PRO A 51 -13.69 -11.53 -1.20
C PRO A 51 -14.20 -10.39 -2.07
N ASP A 52 -15.08 -9.57 -1.50
CA ASP A 52 -15.66 -8.43 -2.20
C ASP A 52 -14.54 -7.45 -2.58
N ALA A 53 -14.68 -6.78 -3.72
CA ALA A 53 -13.68 -5.86 -4.26
C ALA A 53 -13.35 -4.73 -3.26
N SER A 54 -14.32 -4.39 -2.41
CA SER A 54 -14.18 -3.46 -1.28
C SER A 54 -13.18 -3.95 -0.22
N THR A 55 -13.21 -5.25 0.12
CA THR A 55 -12.31 -5.85 1.12
C THR A 55 -10.88 -5.88 0.61
N VAL A 56 -10.68 -6.21 -0.67
CA VAL A 56 -9.35 -6.18 -1.31
C VAL A 56 -8.78 -4.76 -1.31
N ALA A 57 -9.61 -3.75 -1.62
CA ALA A 57 -9.20 -2.34 -1.60
C ALA A 57 -8.73 -1.91 -0.20
N VAL A 58 -9.50 -2.23 0.84
CA VAL A 58 -9.20 -1.85 2.23
C VAL A 58 -7.92 -2.53 2.72
N VAL A 59 -7.80 -3.84 2.53
CA VAL A 59 -6.61 -4.59 2.96
C VAL A 59 -5.35 -4.09 2.25
N THR A 60 -5.43 -3.86 0.94
CA THR A 60 -4.28 -3.36 0.17
C THR A 60 -3.91 -1.93 0.58
N PHE A 61 -4.90 -1.07 0.86
CA PHE A 61 -4.64 0.28 1.36
C PHE A 61 -3.92 0.27 2.72
N VAL A 62 -4.35 -0.59 3.65
CA VAL A 62 -3.72 -0.73 4.97
C VAL A 62 -2.29 -1.23 4.85
N LEU A 63 -2.04 -2.24 4.02
CA LEU A 63 -0.69 -2.75 3.77
C LEU A 63 0.22 -1.70 3.12
N LEU A 64 -0.30 -0.99 2.12
CA LEU A 64 0.41 0.09 1.45
C LEU A 64 0.77 1.22 2.42
N ALA A 65 -0.19 1.65 3.26
CA ALA A 65 0.04 2.66 4.28
C ALA A 65 1.11 2.21 5.28
N ALA A 66 1.05 0.97 5.76
CA ALA A 66 2.07 0.40 6.64
C ALA A 66 3.46 0.39 5.99
N MET A 67 3.55 -0.03 4.73
CA MET A 67 4.80 -0.10 3.99
C MET A 67 5.42 1.28 3.71
N ILE A 68 4.60 2.28 3.40
CA ILE A 68 5.04 3.68 3.24
C ILE A 68 5.57 4.23 4.56
N VAL A 69 4.87 3.97 5.67
CA VAL A 69 5.32 4.38 7.02
C VAL A 69 6.67 3.74 7.34
N MET A 70 6.83 2.45 7.06
CA MET A 70 8.09 1.73 7.25
C MET A 70 9.25 2.35 6.48
N TRP A 71 9.04 2.64 5.19
CA TRP A 71 10.07 3.23 4.35
C TRP A 71 10.46 4.63 4.83
N LYS A 72 9.50 5.39 5.34
CA LYS A 72 9.72 6.72 5.89
C LYS A 72 10.51 6.69 7.20
N VAL A 73 10.26 5.68 8.04
CA VAL A 73 11.00 5.45 9.30
C VAL A 73 12.43 4.95 9.01
N ALA A 74 12.59 3.99 8.09
CA ALA A 74 13.90 3.46 7.70
C ALA A 74 14.78 4.50 7.00
N GLY A 75 14.18 5.49 6.33
CA GLY A 75 14.91 6.47 5.54
C GLY A 75 15.69 7.53 6.33
N GLY A 76 15.60 7.57 7.66
CA GLY A 76 16.50 8.34 8.55
C GLY A 76 16.51 9.87 8.40
N LYS A 77 15.85 10.45 7.38
CA LYS A 77 15.74 11.90 7.20
C LYS A 77 14.64 12.42 8.12
N GLY A 78 15.03 13.00 9.26
CA GLY A 78 14.22 13.35 10.43
C GLY A 78 13.09 14.38 10.26
N LYS A 79 12.36 14.41 9.14
CA LYS A 79 11.16 15.25 8.94
C LYS A 79 10.00 14.41 8.43
N LEU A 80 9.22 13.85 9.35
CA LEU A 80 7.99 13.06 9.09
C LEU A 80 6.95 13.75 8.19
N TRP A 81 7.05 15.06 7.94
CA TRP A 81 6.07 15.84 7.17
C TRP A 81 6.68 16.68 6.03
N LYS A 82 8.01 16.79 5.93
CA LYS A 82 8.71 17.53 4.85
C LYS A 82 9.97 16.78 4.40
N GLY A 83 9.86 16.02 3.31
CA GLY A 83 10.96 15.25 2.74
C GLY A 83 11.12 13.85 3.34
N GLY A 84 11.50 12.90 2.49
CA GLY A 84 11.70 11.49 2.83
C GLY A 84 11.94 10.67 1.56
N ILE A 85 12.52 9.47 1.67
CA ILE A 85 12.97 8.64 0.53
C ILE A 85 11.83 8.29 -0.46
N VAL A 86 10.57 8.30 0.00
CA VAL A 86 9.40 7.96 -0.80
C VAL A 86 8.26 8.95 -0.51
N SER A 87 7.61 9.48 -1.56
CA SER A 87 6.45 10.36 -1.45
C SER A 87 5.17 9.56 -1.15
N GLY A 88 4.67 9.66 0.09
CA GLY A 88 3.43 8.99 0.49
C GLY A 88 2.17 9.50 -0.21
N HIS A 89 2.08 10.81 -0.51
CA HIS A 89 0.91 11.36 -1.21
C HIS A 89 0.85 10.90 -2.68
N ALA A 90 2.01 10.82 -3.34
CA ALA A 90 2.07 10.24 -4.68
C ALA A 90 1.73 8.75 -4.63
N ALA A 91 2.29 8.00 -3.69
CA ALA A 91 1.98 6.57 -3.52
C ALA A 91 0.47 6.32 -3.31
N ILE A 92 -0.20 7.07 -2.44
CA ILE A 92 -1.65 6.95 -2.24
C ILE A 92 -2.43 7.31 -3.52
N GLY A 93 -2.05 8.39 -4.22
CA GLY A 93 -2.70 8.79 -5.47
C GLY A 93 -2.62 7.70 -6.55
N PHE A 94 -1.44 7.11 -6.74
CA PHE A 94 -1.23 6.03 -7.70
C PHE A 94 -1.90 4.71 -7.28
N PHE A 95 -1.95 4.40 -5.97
CA PHE A 95 -2.73 3.28 -5.44
C PHE A 95 -4.23 3.41 -5.76
N LEU A 96 -4.80 4.60 -5.51
CA LEU A 96 -6.21 4.87 -5.79
C LEU A 96 -6.49 4.84 -7.29
N ALA A 97 -5.62 5.41 -8.12
CA ALA A 97 -5.76 5.35 -9.57
C ALA A 97 -5.79 3.90 -10.09
N THR A 98 -4.90 3.06 -9.57
CA THR A 98 -4.83 1.64 -9.93
C THR A 98 -6.08 0.90 -9.46
N THR A 99 -6.53 1.14 -8.24
CA THR A 99 -7.78 0.60 -7.68
C THR A 99 -9.00 0.98 -8.52
N ILE A 100 -9.13 2.26 -8.89
CA ILE A 100 -10.23 2.78 -9.72
C ILE A 100 -10.21 2.12 -11.10
N MET A 101 -9.03 1.94 -11.69
CA MET A 101 -8.88 1.27 -12.98
C MET A 101 -9.41 -0.17 -12.94
N PHE A 102 -9.10 -0.93 -11.89
CA PHE A 102 -9.58 -2.30 -11.71
C PHE A 102 -11.07 -2.40 -11.36
N LEU A 103 -11.59 -1.50 -10.52
CA LEU A 103 -13.01 -1.49 -10.14
C LEU A 103 -13.91 -1.02 -11.28
N SER A 104 -13.52 0.03 -11.99
CA SER A 104 -14.39 0.66 -12.98
C SER A 104 -14.51 -0.17 -14.26
N LYS A 105 -13.47 -0.96 -14.60
CA LYS A 105 -13.35 -1.71 -15.87
C LYS A 105 -13.51 -0.85 -17.14
N LYS A 106 -13.55 0.47 -17.00
CA LYS A 106 -13.65 1.45 -18.09
C LYS A 106 -12.33 2.19 -18.22
N LEU A 107 -11.71 2.06 -19.40
CA LEU A 107 -10.39 2.65 -19.68
C LEU A 107 -10.39 4.17 -19.46
N ALA A 108 -11.45 4.87 -19.89
CA ALA A 108 -11.57 6.32 -19.73
C ALA A 108 -11.50 6.77 -18.26
N VAL A 109 -12.14 6.04 -17.34
CA VAL A 109 -12.15 6.36 -15.90
C VAL A 109 -10.78 6.11 -15.29
N GLY A 110 -10.11 5.03 -15.70
CA GLY A 110 -8.72 4.74 -15.30
C GLY A 110 -7.76 5.84 -15.72
N ILE A 111 -7.82 6.28 -16.98
CA ILE A 111 -6.97 7.37 -17.51
C ILE A 111 -7.16 8.64 -16.69
N MET A 112 -8.40 9.04 -16.40
CA MET A 112 -8.70 10.22 -15.58
C MET A 112 -8.13 10.12 -14.16
N ALA A 113 -8.25 8.93 -13.54
CA ALA A 113 -7.71 8.69 -12.21
C ALA A 113 -6.16 8.75 -12.17
N PHE A 114 -5.49 8.21 -13.20
CA PHE A 114 -4.04 8.34 -13.33
C PHE A 114 -3.59 9.77 -13.61
N LEU A 115 -4.35 10.53 -14.39
CA LEU A 115 -4.09 11.94 -14.64
C LEU A 115 -4.15 12.76 -13.33
N LEU A 116 -5.15 12.49 -12.50
CA LEU A 116 -5.24 13.06 -11.16
C LEU A 116 -4.05 12.67 -10.27
N ALA A 117 -3.63 11.40 -10.30
CA ALA A 117 -2.46 10.94 -9.55
C ALA A 117 -1.16 11.65 -9.98
N VAL A 118 -1.01 11.93 -11.28
CA VAL A 118 0.12 12.71 -11.83
C VAL A 118 0.08 14.15 -11.35
N LEU A 119 -1.09 14.79 -11.31
CA LEU A 119 -1.24 16.16 -10.76
C LEU A 119 -0.89 16.23 -9.27
N ILE A 120 -1.32 15.24 -8.49
CA ILE A 120 -0.94 15.11 -7.07
C ILE A 120 0.59 14.98 -6.96
N ALA A 121 1.23 14.17 -7.81
CA ALA A 121 2.67 14.00 -7.86
C ALA A 121 3.40 15.31 -8.22
N GLN A 122 2.96 16.03 -9.25
CA GLN A 122 3.53 17.33 -9.64
C GLN A 122 3.47 18.34 -8.50
N SER A 123 2.32 18.44 -7.81
CA SER A 123 2.16 19.35 -6.67
C SER A 123 3.21 19.13 -5.56
N ARG A 124 3.71 17.90 -5.37
CA ARG A 124 4.75 17.61 -4.37
C ARG A 124 6.16 17.99 -4.83
N VAL A 125 6.43 17.91 -6.13
CA VAL A 125 7.71 18.33 -6.72
C VAL A 125 7.79 19.85 -6.78
N GLU A 126 6.73 20.50 -7.26
CA GLU A 126 6.63 21.96 -7.39
C GLU A 126 6.62 22.67 -6.03
N GLY A 127 5.98 22.06 -5.02
CA GLY A 127 6.05 22.54 -3.64
C GLY A 127 7.42 22.38 -2.96
N GLY A 128 8.43 21.83 -3.64
CA GLY A 128 9.77 21.60 -3.09
C GLY A 128 9.81 20.63 -1.91
N ILE A 129 8.75 19.81 -1.73
CA ILE A 129 8.59 18.91 -0.58
C ILE A 129 9.32 17.58 -0.83
N HIS A 130 9.28 17.09 -2.07
CA HIS A 130 9.88 15.84 -2.50
C HIS A 130 10.64 16.01 -3.81
N THR A 131 11.70 15.21 -3.99
CA THR A 131 12.41 15.18 -5.29
C THR A 131 11.65 14.32 -6.30
N LEU A 132 11.87 14.55 -7.60
CA LEU A 132 11.26 13.76 -8.67
C LEU A 132 11.50 12.25 -8.47
N ARG A 133 12.70 11.86 -8.01
CA ARG A 133 13.05 10.46 -7.75
C ARG A 133 12.19 9.84 -6.63
N GLU A 134 11.97 10.57 -5.53
CA GLU A 134 11.16 10.10 -4.40
C GLU A 134 9.67 9.94 -4.77
N VAL A 135 9.19 10.73 -5.72
CA VAL A 135 7.82 10.67 -6.24
C VAL A 135 7.65 9.48 -7.19
N VAL A 136 8.58 9.29 -8.12
CA VAL A 136 8.56 8.17 -9.08
C VAL A 136 8.67 6.83 -8.37
N THR A 137 9.57 6.69 -7.39
CA THR A 137 9.70 5.44 -6.63
C THR A 137 8.43 5.10 -5.86
N GLY A 138 7.79 6.10 -5.22
CA GLY A 138 6.53 5.90 -4.51
C GLY A 138 5.37 5.53 -5.42
N ALA A 139 5.28 6.18 -6.58
CA ALA A 139 4.26 5.89 -7.58
C ALA A 139 4.36 4.46 -8.13
N LEU A 140 5.58 4.05 -8.51
CA LEU A 140 5.84 2.71 -9.06
C LEU A 140 5.58 1.61 -8.03
N LEU A 141 6.08 1.79 -6.79
CA LEU A 141 5.84 0.84 -5.71
C LEU A 141 4.35 0.66 -5.44
N ALA A 142 3.61 1.77 -5.31
CA ALA A 142 2.21 1.72 -4.98
C ALA A 142 1.33 1.10 -6.07
N SER A 143 1.59 1.49 -7.33
CA SER A 143 0.95 0.90 -8.50
C SER A 143 1.24 -0.60 -8.61
N GLY A 144 2.50 -1.00 -8.42
CA GLY A 144 2.91 -2.41 -8.47
C GLY A 144 2.23 -3.26 -7.41
N ILE A 145 2.22 -2.80 -6.15
CA ILE A 145 1.56 -3.51 -5.04
C ILE A 145 0.05 -3.64 -5.29
N ALA A 146 -0.60 -2.55 -5.72
CA ALA A 146 -2.01 -2.57 -6.05
C ALA A 146 -2.31 -3.57 -7.18
N CYS A 147 -1.51 -3.53 -8.26
CA CYS A 147 -1.65 -4.42 -9.40
C CYS A 147 -1.53 -5.89 -8.99
N VAL A 148 -0.49 -6.24 -8.22
CA VAL A 148 -0.29 -7.61 -7.73
C VAL A 148 -1.43 -8.04 -6.82
N ALA A 149 -1.88 -7.18 -5.91
CA ALA A 149 -2.99 -7.49 -5.01
C ALA A 149 -4.29 -7.76 -5.78
N TYR A 150 -4.64 -6.90 -6.74
CA TYR A 150 -5.83 -7.11 -7.57
C TYR A 150 -5.70 -8.36 -8.44
N LEU A 151 -4.53 -8.63 -9.02
CA LEU A 151 -4.31 -9.81 -9.87
C LEU A 151 -4.34 -11.13 -9.08
N MET A 152 -3.93 -11.12 -7.80
CA MET A 152 -3.89 -12.31 -6.94
C MET A 152 -5.19 -12.57 -6.16
N LEU A 153 -5.83 -11.52 -5.61
CA LEU A 153 -7.02 -11.67 -4.75
C LEU A 153 -8.35 -11.53 -5.49
N ALA A 154 -8.38 -10.78 -6.59
CA ALA A 154 -9.55 -10.63 -7.43
C ALA A 154 -9.18 -11.15 -8.82
N PRO A 155 -9.19 -12.48 -9.06
CA PRO A 155 -8.95 -13.00 -10.39
C PRO A 155 -10.03 -12.41 -11.32
N ILE A 156 -9.63 -11.45 -12.16
CA ILE A 156 -10.48 -10.86 -13.21
C ILE A 156 -10.56 -11.82 -14.41
N PHE A 157 -10.23 -13.11 -14.21
CA PHE A 157 -10.35 -14.20 -15.18
C PHE A 157 -11.12 -15.38 -14.57
#